data_AF-A0A4Y9RY38-F1
#
_entry.id   AF-A0A4Y9RY38-F1
#
_cell.length_a   1.000
_cell.length_b   1.000
_cell.length_c   1.000
_cell.angle_alpha   90.00
_cell.angle_beta   90.00
_cell.angle_gamma   90.00
#
_symmetry.space_group_name_H-M   'P 1'
#
loop_
_entity.id
_entity.type
_entity.pdbx_description
1 polymer ?
#
loop_
_entity_poly.entity_id
_entity_poly.type
_entity_poly.pdbx_seq_one_letter_code
_entity_poly.pdbx_strand_id
1 'polypeptide(L)'
;MTDTTSKLLDGLQRFWLLKLAWVAAPLAPLFLIALVKHYVGPISGWLSALPFLLSCAGLATYWALGMIGRRQKRARIRGLSPLQRVQMSDETDVVSLRETLRIADNPPVETLPRYVQVAVAFWGAPLPKPLSQTPLVLSLFVYVLLAAMIFIDDPMGELSRRLDMPPLPYWPVFAFLALSLVVLLLLGRLNQMHRHYVAEASTSGRHPFPAL
;
A
#
# COMPACT_ATOMS: atom_id res chain seq x y z
N MET A 1 -24.96 -17.58 -9.63
CA MET A 1 -23.57 -17.58 -9.13
C MET A 1 -22.88 -16.20 -9.13
N THR A 2 -23.43 -15.18 -9.81
CA THR A 2 -22.88 -13.81 -9.85
C THR A 2 -22.99 -13.04 -8.53
N ASP A 3 -23.99 -13.35 -7.70
CA ASP A 3 -24.27 -12.66 -6.43
C ASP A 3 -23.19 -12.81 -5.35
N THR A 4 -22.54 -13.96 -5.26
CA THR A 4 -21.49 -14.18 -4.26
C THR A 4 -20.22 -13.44 -4.64
N THR A 5 -19.87 -13.44 -5.92
CA THR A 5 -18.70 -12.71 -6.43
C THR A 5 -18.87 -11.19 -6.38
N SER A 6 -20.07 -10.66 -6.67
CA SER A 6 -20.32 -9.21 -6.59
C SER A 6 -20.28 -8.71 -5.14
N LYS A 7 -20.90 -9.43 -4.20
CA LYS A 7 -20.83 -9.11 -2.76
C LYS A 7 -19.41 -9.19 -2.20
N LEU A 8 -18.63 -10.18 -2.64
CA LEU A 8 -17.21 -10.27 -2.31
C LEU A 8 -16.42 -9.07 -2.85
N LEU A 9 -16.68 -8.66 -4.08
CA LEU A 9 -16.00 -7.53 -4.72
C LEU A 9 -16.34 -6.20 -4.06
N ASP A 10 -17.61 -5.99 -3.72
CA ASP A 10 -18.05 -4.82 -2.96
C ASP A 10 -17.46 -4.81 -1.54
N GLY A 11 -17.39 -5.97 -0.89
CA GLY A 11 -16.71 -6.14 0.39
C GLY A 11 -15.23 -5.80 0.31
N LEU A 12 -14.55 -6.26 -0.75
CA LEU A 12 -13.13 -5.98 -1.02
C LEU A 12 -12.87 -4.50 -1.29
N GLN A 13 -13.73 -3.83 -2.07
CA GLN A 13 -13.63 -2.39 -2.34
C GLN A 13 -13.78 -1.54 -1.07
N ARG A 14 -14.52 -2.04 -0.08
CA ARG A 14 -14.72 -1.40 1.23
C ARG A 14 -13.69 -1.85 2.28
N PHE A 15 -12.89 -2.87 1.99
CA PHE A 15 -11.98 -3.46 2.97
C PHE A 15 -10.77 -2.56 3.24
N TRP A 16 -10.76 -1.92 4.40
CA TRP A 16 -9.73 -0.96 4.79
C TRP A 16 -8.33 -1.57 4.88
N LEU A 17 -8.21 -2.82 5.36
CA LEU A 17 -6.94 -3.55 5.47
C LEU A 17 -6.28 -3.75 4.09
N LEU A 18 -7.07 -4.05 3.06
CA LEU A 18 -6.55 -4.18 1.69
C LEU A 18 -5.96 -2.85 1.21
N LYS A 19 -6.64 -1.74 1.50
CA LYS A 19 -6.18 -0.40 1.12
C LYS A 19 -4.89 0.00 1.86
N LEU A 20 -4.74 -0.40 3.12
CA LEU A 20 -3.50 -0.19 3.88
C LEU A 20 -2.38 -1.14 3.45
N ALA A 21 -2.66 -2.42 3.22
CA ALA A 21 -1.67 -3.38 2.73
C ALA A 21 -1.10 -2.97 1.37
N TRP A 22 -1.91 -2.33 0.52
CA TRP A 22 -1.46 -1.82 -0.77
C TRP A 22 -0.40 -0.73 -0.67
N VAL A 23 -0.32 -0.03 0.47
CA VAL A 23 0.72 0.98 0.71
C VAL A 23 2.12 0.33 0.74
N ALA A 24 2.22 -0.91 1.22
CA ALA A 24 3.47 -1.66 1.28
C ALA A 24 3.74 -2.50 0.02
N ALA A 25 2.76 -2.65 -0.89
CA ALA A 25 2.90 -3.46 -2.10
C ALA A 25 4.11 -3.10 -2.98
N PRO A 26 4.47 -1.82 -3.17
CA PRO A 26 5.65 -1.43 -3.95
C PRO A 26 6.99 -1.88 -3.34
N LEU A 27 7.01 -2.29 -2.06
CA LEU A 27 8.23 -2.77 -1.41
C LEU A 27 8.52 -4.24 -1.73
N ALA A 28 7.51 -5.03 -2.08
CA ALA A 28 7.66 -6.45 -2.43
C ALA A 28 8.77 -6.71 -3.48
N PRO A 29 8.86 -6.00 -4.62
CA PRO A 29 9.96 -6.20 -5.57
C PRO A 29 11.33 -5.86 -4.98
N LEU A 30 11.44 -4.83 -4.14
CA LEU A 30 12.72 -4.44 -3.50
C LEU A 30 13.21 -5.55 -2.56
N PHE A 31 12.32 -6.13 -1.77
CA PHE A 31 12.64 -7.27 -0.92
C PHE A 31 13.03 -8.51 -1.71
N LEU A 32 12.34 -8.80 -2.84
CA LEU A 32 12.70 -9.93 -3.70
C LEU A 32 14.10 -9.77 -4.28
N ILE A 33 14.45 -8.58 -4.78
CA ILE A 33 15.79 -8.31 -5.31
C ILE A 33 16.85 -8.42 -4.20
N ALA A 34 16.56 -7.88 -3.01
CA ALA A 34 17.46 -7.99 -1.86
C ALA A 34 17.72 -9.45 -1.47
N LEU A 35 16.68 -10.28 -1.44
CA LEU A 35 16.79 -11.72 -1.18
C LEU A 35 17.62 -12.42 -2.26
N VAL A 36 17.40 -12.12 -3.53
CA VAL A 36 18.15 -12.74 -4.63
C VAL A 36 19.64 -12.36 -4.60
N LYS A 37 19.98 -11.09 -4.33
CA LYS A 37 21.36 -10.62 -4.35
C LYS A 37 22.15 -10.95 -3.08
N HIS A 38 21.53 -10.84 -1.91
CA HIS A 38 22.24 -10.75 -0.63
C HIS A 38 21.92 -11.87 0.37
N TYR A 39 21.10 -12.86 -0.02
CA TYR A 39 20.84 -14.02 0.82
C TYR A 39 21.95 -15.07 0.69
N VAL A 40 22.76 -15.22 1.74
CA VAL A 40 23.86 -16.19 1.83
C VAL A 40 23.60 -17.21 2.95
N GLY A 41 22.34 -17.60 3.17
CA GLY A 41 21.92 -18.49 4.26
C GLY A 41 21.53 -19.91 3.81
N PRO A 42 21.54 -20.92 4.70
CA PRO A 42 21.01 -22.25 4.42
C PRO A 42 19.51 -22.19 4.06
N ILE A 43 19.01 -23.17 3.29
CA ILE A 43 17.61 -23.24 2.81
C ILE A 43 16.59 -23.14 3.96
N SER A 44 16.96 -23.54 5.18
CA SER A 44 16.13 -23.41 6.39
C SER A 44 15.74 -21.97 6.76
N GLY A 45 16.47 -20.95 6.31
CA GLY A 45 16.10 -19.53 6.51
C GLY A 45 14.91 -19.07 5.66
N TRP A 46 14.46 -19.85 4.68
CA TRP A 46 13.20 -19.57 3.94
C TRP A 46 11.97 -19.54 4.85
N LEU A 47 12.00 -20.24 5.99
CA LEU A 47 10.94 -20.18 7.00
C LEU A 47 10.80 -18.77 7.61
N SER A 48 11.89 -17.99 7.69
CA SER A 48 11.81 -16.57 8.10
C SER A 48 11.31 -15.64 6.98
N ALA A 49 11.38 -16.09 5.72
CA ALA A 49 10.77 -15.42 4.57
C ALA A 49 9.29 -15.81 4.36
N LEU A 50 8.75 -16.72 5.18
CA LEU A 50 7.39 -17.25 5.05
C LEU A 50 6.29 -16.21 5.35
N PRO A 51 6.41 -15.35 6.38
CA PRO A 51 5.50 -14.21 6.55
C PRO A 51 5.50 -13.29 5.34
N PHE A 52 6.68 -13.12 4.71
CA PHE A 52 6.86 -12.31 3.52
C PHE A 52 6.21 -12.95 2.26
N LEU A 53 6.42 -14.25 2.05
CA LEU A 53 5.76 -15.03 1.01
C LEU A 53 4.24 -15.04 1.19
N LEU A 54 3.74 -15.06 2.43
CA LEU A 54 2.31 -14.93 2.74
C LEU A 54 1.76 -13.54 2.40
N SER A 55 2.50 -12.46 2.67
CA SER A 55 2.10 -11.11 2.22
C SER A 55 2.12 -10.97 0.70
N CYS A 56 3.10 -11.57 0.01
CA CYS A 56 3.15 -11.64 -1.45
C CYS A 56 2.01 -12.50 -2.01
N ALA A 57 1.68 -13.61 -1.36
CA ALA A 57 0.55 -14.48 -1.72
C ALA A 57 -0.78 -13.75 -1.52
N GLY A 58 -0.94 -12.99 -0.43
CA GLY A 58 -2.09 -12.10 -0.21
C GLY A 58 -2.24 -11.09 -1.35
N LEU A 59 -1.16 -10.39 -1.70
CA LEU A 59 -1.10 -9.49 -2.85
C LEU A 59 -1.46 -10.18 -4.17
N ALA A 60 -0.97 -11.40 -4.40
CA ALA A 60 -1.30 -12.21 -5.57
C ALA A 60 -2.77 -12.66 -5.59
N THR A 61 -3.37 -12.96 -4.42
CA THR A 61 -4.79 -13.30 -4.30
C THR A 61 -5.65 -12.07 -4.64
N TYR A 62 -5.26 -10.89 -4.15
CA TYR A 62 -5.93 -9.63 -4.49
C TYR A 62 -5.78 -9.28 -5.98
N TRP A 63 -4.62 -9.57 -6.57
CA TRP A 63 -4.39 -9.43 -8.01
C TRP A 63 -5.30 -10.35 -8.84
N ALA A 64 -5.42 -11.62 -8.45
CA ALA A 64 -6.33 -12.58 -9.09
C ALA A 64 -7.80 -12.15 -9.01
N LEU A 65 -8.24 -11.65 -7.84
CA LEU A 65 -9.60 -11.14 -7.64
C LEU A 65 -9.90 -9.89 -8.49
N GLY A 66 -8.94 -8.97 -8.61
CA GLY A 66 -9.07 -7.81 -9.49
C GLY A 66 -9.15 -8.20 -10.98
N MET A 67 -8.45 -9.24 -11.41
CA MET A 67 -8.58 -9.78 -12.76
C MET A 67 -9.96 -10.42 -13.02
N ILE A 68 -10.52 -11.11 -12.03
CA ILE A 68 -11.89 -11.66 -12.11
C ILE A 68 -12.91 -10.52 -12.24
N GLY A 69 -12.77 -9.45 -11.44
CA GLY A 69 -13.60 -8.24 -11.54
C GLY A 69 -13.57 -7.59 -12.91
N ARG A 70 -12.37 -7.48 -13.52
CA ARG A 70 -12.22 -6.99 -14.91
C ARG A 70 -12.95 -7.87 -15.92
N ARG A 71 -12.85 -9.19 -15.80
CA ARG A 71 -13.56 -10.13 -16.69
C ARG A 71 -15.08 -9.99 -16.54
N GLN A 72 -15.57 -9.82 -15.31
CA GLN A 72 -16.99 -9.59 -15.05
C GLN A 72 -17.48 -8.26 -15.61
N LYS A 73 -16.71 -7.17 -15.45
CA LYS A 73 -17.05 -5.85 -16.05
C LYS A 73 -17.14 -5.96 -17.58
N ARG A 74 -16.17 -6.62 -18.22
CA ARG A 74 -16.18 -6.87 -19.68
C ARG A 74 -17.37 -7.73 -20.11
N ALA A 75 -17.70 -8.77 -19.37
CA ALA A 75 -18.86 -9.61 -19.65
C ALA A 75 -20.18 -8.82 -19.54
N ARG A 76 -20.30 -7.95 -18.52
CA ARG A 76 -21.46 -7.08 -18.33
C ARG A 76 -21.60 -6.06 -19.47
N ILE A 77 -20.51 -5.42 -19.89
CA ILE A 77 -20.50 -4.48 -21.02
C ILE A 77 -20.94 -5.17 -22.33
N ARG A 78 -20.50 -6.42 -22.56
CA ARG A 78 -20.95 -7.21 -23.72
C ARG A 78 -22.45 -7.54 -23.70
N GLY A 79 -23.05 -7.60 -22.52
CA GLY A 79 -24.50 -7.81 -22.35
C GLY A 79 -25.36 -6.56 -22.49
N LEU A 80 -24.77 -5.36 -22.57
CA LEU A 80 -25.51 -4.11 -22.77
C LEU A 80 -25.95 -3.93 -24.23
N SER A 81 -27.03 -3.18 -24.44
CA SER A 81 -27.54 -2.89 -25.79
C SER A 81 -26.52 -2.05 -26.59
N PRO A 82 -26.53 -2.11 -27.94
CA PRO A 82 -25.57 -1.38 -28.77
C PRO A 82 -25.50 0.13 -28.46
N LEU A 83 -26.65 0.77 -28.18
CA LEU A 83 -26.73 2.19 -27.81
C LEU A 83 -26.12 2.48 -26.44
N GLN A 84 -26.34 1.60 -25.45
CA GLN A 84 -25.72 1.71 -24.13
C GLN A 84 -24.20 1.46 -24.17
N ARG A 85 -23.75 0.62 -25.11
CA ARG A 85 -22.33 0.34 -25.34
C ARG A 85 -21.58 1.54 -25.91
N VAL A 86 -22.19 2.30 -26.81
CA VAL A 86 -21.60 3.53 -27.39
C VAL A 86 -21.50 4.64 -26.34
N GLN A 87 -22.47 4.74 -25.42
CA GLN A 87 -22.37 5.68 -24.28
C GLN A 87 -21.27 5.31 -23.29
N MET A 88 -20.85 4.04 -23.24
CA MET A 88 -19.74 3.57 -22.40
C MET A 88 -18.42 3.43 -23.16
N SER A 89 -18.38 3.55 -24.49
CA SER A 89 -17.15 3.31 -25.27
C SER A 89 -16.12 4.42 -25.16
N ASP A 90 -16.50 5.59 -24.65
CA ASP A 90 -15.58 6.69 -24.33
C ASP A 90 -14.84 6.47 -22.99
N GLU A 91 -15.30 5.55 -22.13
CA GLU A 91 -14.51 5.07 -21.00
C GLU A 91 -13.45 4.10 -21.53
N THR A 92 -12.19 4.54 -21.57
CA THR A 92 -11.05 3.70 -21.93
C THR A 92 -11.10 2.35 -21.20
N ASP A 93 -11.14 1.25 -21.97
CA ASP A 93 -11.37 -0.13 -21.51
C ASP A 93 -10.15 -0.72 -20.72
N VAL A 94 -9.24 0.16 -20.28
CA VAL A 94 -8.01 -0.13 -19.54
C VAL A 94 -8.16 0.35 -18.09
N VAL A 95 -9.26 -0.01 -17.44
CA VAL A 95 -9.46 0.30 -16.01
C VAL A 95 -8.37 -0.40 -15.20
N SER A 96 -7.51 0.36 -14.53
CA SER A 96 -6.36 -0.18 -13.78
C SER A 96 -6.83 -1.12 -12.65
N LEU A 97 -5.98 -2.04 -12.20
CA LEU A 97 -6.30 -2.94 -11.08
C LEU A 97 -6.62 -2.12 -9.81
N ARG A 98 -5.93 -0.99 -9.66
CA ARG A 98 -6.14 0.02 -8.63
C ARG A 98 -7.53 0.64 -8.69
N GLU A 99 -8.03 0.97 -9.88
CA GLU A 99 -9.39 1.49 -10.09
C GLU A 99 -10.45 0.40 -9.90
N THR A 100 -10.19 -0.81 -10.37
CA THR A 100 -11.13 -1.94 -10.25
C THR A 100 -11.39 -2.30 -8.78
N LEU A 101 -10.34 -2.23 -7.97
CA LEU A 101 -10.40 -2.50 -6.53
C LEU A 101 -10.64 -1.23 -5.68
N ARG A 102 -10.84 -0.05 -6.31
CA ARG A 102 -11.03 1.24 -5.62
C ARG A 102 -9.99 1.50 -4.52
N ILE A 103 -8.74 1.15 -4.79
CA ILE A 103 -7.64 1.25 -3.83
C ILE A 103 -7.25 2.71 -3.62
N ALA A 104 -7.41 3.55 -4.66
CA ALA A 104 -7.19 4.99 -4.55
C ALA A 104 -8.21 5.64 -3.59
N ASP A 105 -9.47 5.20 -3.66
CA ASP A 105 -10.55 5.74 -2.85
C ASP A 105 -10.32 5.44 -1.36
N ASN A 106 -10.61 6.41 -0.50
CA ASN A 106 -10.63 6.16 0.93
C ASN A 106 -11.86 5.30 1.28
N PRO A 107 -11.76 4.33 2.20
CA PRO A 107 -12.94 3.62 2.69
C PRO A 107 -13.89 4.59 3.40
N PRO A 108 -15.20 4.35 3.45
CA PRO A 108 -16.11 5.18 4.25
C PRO A 108 -15.70 5.16 5.73
N VAL A 109 -15.78 6.31 6.44
CA VAL A 109 -15.40 6.40 7.87
C VAL A 109 -16.13 5.35 8.71
N GLU A 110 -17.42 5.13 8.44
CA GLU A 110 -18.29 4.18 9.14
C GLU A 110 -17.80 2.73 9.06
N THR A 111 -17.04 2.37 8.03
CA THR A 111 -16.48 1.03 7.84
C THR A 111 -15.13 0.82 8.52
N LEU A 112 -14.52 1.89 9.04
CA LEU A 112 -13.26 1.82 9.77
C LEU A 112 -13.49 1.37 11.21
N PRO A 113 -12.69 0.42 11.72
CA PRO A 113 -12.68 0.13 13.15
C PRO A 113 -12.31 1.36 13.98
N ARG A 114 -12.82 1.42 15.21
CA ARG A 114 -12.63 2.59 16.10
C ARG A 114 -11.15 2.97 16.29
N TYR A 115 -10.27 1.98 16.44
CA TYR A 115 -8.83 2.23 16.59
C TYR A 115 -8.19 2.86 15.35
N VAL A 116 -8.68 2.51 14.15
CA VAL A 116 -8.21 3.13 12.90
C VAL A 116 -8.72 4.57 12.79
N GLN A 117 -9.97 4.83 13.18
CA GLN A 117 -10.51 6.19 13.21
C GLN A 117 -9.70 7.10 14.15
N VAL A 118 -9.37 6.60 15.36
CA VAL A 118 -8.48 7.30 16.30
C VAL A 118 -7.10 7.51 15.69
N ALA A 119 -6.51 6.49 15.04
CA ALA A 119 -5.21 6.63 14.41
C ALA A 119 -5.21 7.68 13.29
N VAL A 120 -6.26 7.73 12.46
CA VAL A 120 -6.42 8.75 11.41
C VAL A 120 -6.60 10.14 12.01
N ALA A 121 -7.35 10.27 13.09
CA ALA A 121 -7.59 11.55 13.75
C ALA A 121 -6.31 12.12 14.40
N PHE A 122 -5.54 11.29 15.11
CA PHE A 122 -4.33 11.72 15.82
C PHE A 122 -3.10 11.77 14.90
N TRP A 123 -2.76 10.66 14.22
CA TRP A 123 -1.54 10.56 13.42
C TRP A 123 -1.69 11.10 12.00
N GLY A 124 -2.94 11.20 11.51
CA GLY A 124 -3.24 11.82 10.22
C GLY A 124 -3.41 13.34 10.28
N ALA A 125 -3.45 13.94 11.48
CA ALA A 125 -3.57 15.39 11.62
C ALA A 125 -2.43 16.10 10.88
N PRO A 126 -2.69 17.24 10.23
CA PRO A 126 -1.66 17.97 9.52
C PRO A 126 -0.58 18.46 10.48
N LEU A 127 0.68 18.13 10.17
CA LEU A 127 1.83 18.68 10.85
C LEU A 127 1.88 20.21 10.68
N PRO A 128 2.48 20.95 11.63
CA PRO A 128 2.68 22.39 11.49
C PRO A 128 3.44 22.68 10.19
N LYS A 129 3.14 23.80 9.53
CA LYS A 129 3.68 24.18 8.21
C LYS A 129 5.17 23.85 7.98
N PRO A 130 6.11 24.16 8.89
CA PRO A 130 7.53 23.82 8.68
C PRO A 130 7.81 22.31 8.56
N LEU A 131 6.97 21.46 9.18
CA LEU A 131 7.12 20.00 9.18
C LEU A 131 6.21 19.28 8.18
N SER A 132 5.39 20.03 7.44
CA SER A 132 4.38 19.46 6.54
C SER A 132 4.97 18.63 5.39
N GLN A 133 6.21 18.91 4.98
CA GLN A 133 6.93 18.18 3.93
C GLN A 133 7.90 17.13 4.48
N THR A 134 8.21 17.14 5.78
CA THR A 134 9.20 16.25 6.40
C THR A 134 8.93 14.77 6.16
N PRO A 135 7.69 14.25 6.27
CA PRO A 135 7.43 12.83 6.02
C PRO A 135 7.73 12.41 4.59
N LEU A 136 7.47 13.30 3.62
CA LEU A 136 7.71 13.04 2.20
C LEU A 136 9.21 13.02 1.91
N VAL A 137 9.95 14.04 2.36
CA VAL A 137 11.41 14.11 2.20
C VAL A 137 12.09 12.91 2.87
N LEU A 138 11.66 12.57 4.09
CA LEU A 138 12.21 11.43 4.83
C LEU A 138 11.89 10.10 4.14
N SER A 139 10.67 9.92 3.62
CA SER A 139 10.31 8.71 2.87
C SER A 139 11.15 8.54 1.60
N LEU A 140 11.43 9.63 0.89
CA LEU A 140 12.26 9.61 -0.31
C LEU A 140 13.71 9.29 0.04
N PHE A 141 14.23 9.90 1.11
CA PHE A 141 15.58 9.62 1.60
C PHE A 141 15.75 8.15 1.99
N VAL A 142 14.83 7.61 2.81
CA VAL A 142 14.86 6.20 3.21
C VAL A 142 14.73 5.27 2.00
N TYR A 143 13.90 5.62 1.02
CA TYR A 143 13.79 4.86 -0.23
C TYR A 143 15.11 4.81 -1.01
N VAL A 144 15.80 5.95 -1.14
CA VAL A 144 17.11 6.02 -1.81
C VAL A 144 18.15 5.19 -1.07
N LEU A 145 18.17 5.24 0.27
CA LEU A 145 19.06 4.39 1.08
C LEU A 145 18.77 2.90 0.88
N LEU A 146 17.49 2.51 0.88
CA LEU A 146 17.08 1.13 0.65
C LEU A 146 17.49 0.65 -0.75
N ALA A 147 17.31 1.49 -1.77
CA ALA A 147 17.76 1.20 -3.13
C ALA A 147 19.29 1.07 -3.19
N ALA A 148 20.04 1.97 -2.57
CA ALA A 148 21.49 1.91 -2.52
C ALA A 148 21.98 0.60 -1.86
N MET A 149 21.35 0.18 -0.75
CA MET A 149 21.65 -1.11 -0.12
C MET A 149 21.40 -2.31 -1.03
N ILE A 150 20.37 -2.26 -1.87
CA ILE A 150 20.05 -3.37 -2.78
C ILE A 150 21.05 -3.42 -3.95
N PHE A 151 21.36 -2.27 -4.55
CA PHE A 151 22.11 -2.22 -5.80
C PHE A 151 23.63 -2.27 -5.63
N ILE A 152 24.16 -1.80 -4.49
CA ILE A 152 25.59 -1.91 -4.17
C ILE A 152 25.90 -3.33 -3.69
N ASP A 153 27.08 -3.85 -4.03
CA ASP A 153 27.45 -5.24 -3.71
C ASP A 153 27.92 -5.41 -2.26
N ASP A 154 28.62 -4.43 -1.68
CA ASP A 154 29.03 -4.41 -0.26
C ASP A 154 28.73 -3.04 0.41
N PRO A 155 27.44 -2.66 0.54
CA PRO A 155 27.07 -1.34 1.04
C PRO A 155 27.48 -1.13 2.50
N MET A 156 27.41 -2.19 3.32
CA MET A 156 27.72 -2.10 4.76
C MET A 156 29.21 -2.16 5.03
N GLY A 157 29.98 -2.96 4.27
CA GLY A 157 31.43 -2.98 4.39
C GLY A 157 32.06 -1.66 3.94
N GLU A 158 31.57 -1.05 2.86
CA GLU A 158 32.03 0.27 2.42
C GLU A 158 31.74 1.36 3.46
N LEU A 159 30.54 1.34 4.06
CA LEU A 159 30.14 2.31 5.07
C LEU A 159 30.92 2.14 6.38
N SER A 160 31.13 0.89 6.80
CA SER A 160 31.96 0.53 7.96
C SER A 160 33.42 0.96 7.78
N ARG A 161 34.02 0.74 6.60
CA ARG A 161 35.39 1.21 6.28
C ARG A 161 35.51 2.73 6.30
N ARG A 162 34.53 3.45 5.78
CA ARG A 162 34.55 4.93 5.72
C ARG A 162 34.34 5.59 7.09
N LEU A 163 33.58 4.95 7.97
CA LEU A 163 33.27 5.47 9.31
C LEU A 163 34.19 4.92 10.39
N ASP A 164 35.14 4.04 10.04
CA ASP A 164 36.01 3.32 10.97
C ASP A 164 35.22 2.61 12.08
N MET A 165 34.11 1.98 11.68
CA MET A 165 33.17 1.29 12.57
C MET A 165 33.23 -0.23 12.34
N PRO A 166 32.86 -1.05 13.34
CA PRO A 166 32.71 -2.49 13.13
C PRO A 166 31.69 -2.78 12.00
N PRO A 167 31.84 -3.92 11.30
CA PRO A 167 30.99 -4.26 10.16
C PRO A 167 29.51 -4.32 10.58
N LEU A 168 28.68 -3.51 9.92
CA LEU A 168 27.25 -3.46 10.19
C LEU A 168 26.56 -4.68 9.56
N PRO A 169 25.65 -5.35 10.28
CA PRO A 169 24.92 -6.49 9.72
C PRO A 169 23.88 -6.00 8.70
N TYR A 170 23.93 -6.53 7.48
CA TYR A 170 23.06 -6.12 6.37
C TYR A 170 21.57 -6.26 6.68
N TRP A 171 21.12 -7.44 7.11
CA TRP A 171 19.69 -7.75 7.28
C TRP A 171 18.98 -6.91 8.35
N PRO A 172 19.56 -6.68 9.55
CA PRO A 172 18.97 -5.77 10.54
C PRO A 172 18.82 -4.33 10.03
N VAL A 173 19.84 -3.81 9.34
CA VAL A 173 19.81 -2.44 8.78
C VAL A 173 18.76 -2.35 7.67
N PHE A 174 18.72 -3.34 6.77
CA PHE A 174 17.73 -3.42 5.71
C PHE A 174 16.30 -3.49 6.27
N ALA A 175 16.05 -4.35 7.27
CA ALA A 175 14.75 -4.48 7.92
C ALA A 175 14.32 -3.18 8.61
N PHE A 176 15.25 -2.49 9.28
CA PHE A 176 14.98 -1.21 9.92
C PHE A 176 14.59 -0.13 8.92
N LEU A 177 15.32 0.00 7.81
CA LEU A 177 15.00 0.96 6.75
C LEU A 177 13.66 0.64 6.08
N ALA A 178 13.41 -0.64 5.79
CA ALA A 178 12.15 -1.07 5.19
C ALA A 178 10.95 -0.80 6.12
N LEU A 179 11.08 -1.11 7.42
CA LEU A 179 10.04 -0.84 8.41
C LEU A 179 9.80 0.67 8.55
N SER A 180 10.87 1.46 8.61
CA SER A 180 10.79 2.93 8.67
C SER A 180 10.04 3.48 7.46
N LEU A 181 10.32 2.95 6.27
CA LEU A 181 9.63 3.34 5.05
C LEU A 181 8.14 2.98 5.09
N VAL A 182 7.79 1.77 5.55
CA VAL A 182 6.38 1.36 5.75
C VAL A 182 5.66 2.33 6.69
N VAL A 183 6.27 2.66 7.83
CA VAL A 183 5.69 3.60 8.81
C VAL A 183 5.46 4.98 8.18
N LEU A 184 6.43 5.51 7.45
CA LEU A 184 6.31 6.82 6.80
C LEU A 184 5.21 6.84 5.72
N LEU A 185 5.12 5.77 4.92
CA LEU A 185 4.08 5.64 3.91
C LEU A 185 2.69 5.50 4.55
N LEU A 186 2.57 4.76 5.66
CA LEU A 186 1.33 4.66 6.45
C LEU A 186 0.94 6.01 7.03
N LEU A 187 1.86 6.77 7.63
CA LEU A 187 1.59 8.13 8.12
C LEU A 187 1.11 9.05 6.99
N GLY A 188 1.74 8.97 5.81
CA GLY A 188 1.28 9.68 4.61
C GLY A 188 -0.15 9.30 4.21
N ARG A 189 -0.48 8.01 4.26
CA ARG A 189 -1.84 7.53 3.96
C ARG A 189 -2.86 8.00 5.00
N LEU A 190 -2.53 7.95 6.30
CA LEU A 190 -3.38 8.45 7.37
C LEU A 190 -3.66 9.94 7.21
N ASN A 191 -2.67 10.75 6.82
CA ASN A 191 -2.86 12.18 6.55
C ASN A 191 -3.80 12.44 5.37
N GLN A 192 -3.67 11.66 4.29
CA GLN A 192 -4.61 11.74 3.17
C GLN A 192 -6.04 11.38 3.58
N MET A 193 -6.21 10.33 4.39
CA MET A 193 -7.50 9.91 4.93
C MET A 193 -8.09 11.01 5.82
N HIS A 194 -7.29 11.57 6.71
CA HIS A 194 -7.70 12.66 7.60
C HIS A 194 -8.22 13.87 6.82
N ARG A 195 -7.45 14.36 5.85
CA ARG A 195 -7.85 15.49 4.99
C ARG A 195 -9.15 15.21 4.23
N HIS A 196 -9.29 14.00 3.71
CA HIS A 196 -10.49 13.59 2.98
C HIS A 196 -11.73 13.60 3.88
N TYR A 197 -11.66 12.98 5.06
CA TYR A 197 -12.81 12.92 5.97
C TYR A 197 -13.15 14.28 6.58
N VAL A 198 -12.17 15.13 6.84
CA VAL A 198 -12.43 16.53 7.25
C VAL A 198 -13.12 17.32 6.14
N ALA A 199 -12.73 17.12 4.88
CA ALA A 199 -13.39 17.76 3.74
C ALA A 199 -14.81 17.22 3.49
N GLU A 200 -15.06 15.94 3.71
CA GLU A 200 -16.39 15.32 3.60
C GLU A 200 -17.32 15.76 4.75
N ALA A 201 -16.76 15.94 5.94
CA ALA A 201 -17.46 16.45 7.11
C ALA A 201 -17.87 17.92 6.96
N SER A 202 -16.99 18.76 6.40
CA SER A 202 -17.28 20.19 6.23
C SER A 202 -18.42 20.46 5.24
N THR A 203 -18.58 19.62 4.22
CA THR A 203 -19.69 19.72 3.26
C THR A 203 -21.01 19.17 3.80
N SER A 204 -20.96 18.24 4.75
CA SER A 204 -22.14 17.57 5.33
C SER A 204 -22.57 18.13 6.70
N GLY A 205 -21.77 19.00 7.33
CA GLY A 205 -21.99 19.52 8.67
C GLY A 205 -21.85 18.47 9.79
N ARG A 206 -21.31 17.29 9.47
CA ARG A 206 -21.10 16.19 10.42
C ARG A 206 -19.74 16.30 11.12
N HIS A 207 -19.58 15.65 12.26
CA HIS A 207 -18.25 15.47 12.85
C HIS A 207 -17.42 14.49 12.00
N PRO A 208 -16.15 14.82 11.66
CA PRO A 208 -15.32 14.00 10.78
C PRO A 208 -14.94 12.64 11.38
N PHE A 209 -14.91 12.56 12.71
CA PHE A 209 -14.59 11.34 13.44
C PHE A 209 -15.62 11.15 14.55
N PRO A 210 -16.72 10.42 14.32
CA PRO A 210 -17.83 10.29 15.28
C PRO A 210 -17.45 9.54 16.57
N ALA A 211 -16.23 8.97 16.63
CA ALA A 211 -15.72 8.22 17.77
C ALA A 211 -14.88 9.05 18.76
N LEU A 212 -14.66 10.35 18.47
CA LEU A 212 -13.96 11.35 19.26
C LEU A 212 -14.91 12.48 19.66
#